data_AF-A0A392P9Z1-F1
#
_entry.id   AF-A0A392P9Z1-F1
#
_cell.length_a   1.000
_cell.length_b   1.000
_cell.length_c   1.000
_cell.angle_alpha   90.00
_cell.angle_beta   90.00
_cell.angle_gamma   90.00
#
_symmetry.space_group_name_H-M   'P 1'
#
loop_
_entity.id
_entity.type
_entity.pdbx_description
1 polymer ?
#
loop_
_entity_poly.entity_id
_entity_poly.type
_entity_poly.pdbx_seq_one_letter_code
_entity_poly.pdbx_strand_id
1 'polypeptide(L)'
;MTFILLFSHWHIVCRKNWQEPCIVFCPHWSLRIGPVVHLLRRWCGDPKSLLILEDIVNPELALLPFKPVAMKVLQCLFPSGIG
;
A
#
# COMPACT_ATOMS: atom_id res chain seq x y z
N MET A 1 0.02 -1.98 14.23
CA MET A 1 0.90 -1.69 13.10
C MET A 1 0.13 -2.01 11.83
N THR A 2 -0.38 -0.98 11.18
CA THR A 2 -1.38 -1.09 10.11
C THR A 2 -0.88 -0.33 8.90
N PHE A 3 -0.75 -1.01 7.76
CA PHE A 3 -0.38 -0.37 6.49
C PHE A 3 -1.62 0.10 5.76
N ILE A 4 -1.61 1.32 5.24
CA ILE A 4 -2.76 1.89 4.51
C ILE A 4 -2.38 1.99 3.04
N LEU A 5 -3.17 1.33 2.19
CA LEU A 5 -3.09 1.49 0.75
C LEU A 5 -4.31 2.27 0.25
N LEU A 6 -4.07 3.35 -0.48
CA LEU A 6 -5.05 4.30 -1.03
C LEU A 6 -4.98 4.27 -2.56
N PHE A 7 -6.09 4.05 -3.25
CA PHE A 7 -6.13 4.05 -4.72
C PHE A 7 -7.04 5.15 -5.28
N SER A 8 -6.54 5.91 -6.26
CA SER A 8 -7.30 6.97 -6.94
C SER A 8 -7.25 6.86 -8.48
N HIS A 9 -8.07 5.99 -9.11
CA HIS A 9 -8.70 6.19 -10.44
C HIS A 9 -8.17 5.49 -11.74
N TRP A 10 -9.06 4.65 -12.31
CA TRP A 10 -9.27 4.12 -13.70
C TRP A 10 -8.15 3.28 -14.37
N HIS A 11 -8.40 1.97 -14.56
CA HIS A 11 -8.95 1.41 -15.81
C HIS A 11 -9.19 -0.11 -15.67
N ILE A 12 -10.47 -0.50 -15.65
CA ILE A 12 -11.10 -1.75 -16.16
C ILE A 12 -10.54 -3.10 -15.65
N VAL A 13 -11.48 -3.97 -15.24
CA VAL A 13 -11.32 -5.36 -14.73
C VAL A 13 -11.25 -5.51 -13.20
N CYS A 14 -12.26 -5.02 -12.48
CA CYS A 14 -12.79 -5.76 -11.32
C CYS A 14 -14.32 -5.79 -11.43
N ARG A 15 -14.85 -6.94 -11.85
CA ARG A 15 -16.31 -7.17 -11.95
C ARG A 15 -16.91 -7.04 -10.55
N LYS A 16 -17.74 -6.00 -10.37
CA LYS A 16 -18.81 -5.84 -9.37
C LYS A 16 -18.38 -5.82 -7.90
N ASN A 17 -18.11 -4.60 -7.39
CA ASN A 17 -18.37 -4.10 -6.02
C ASN A 17 -17.23 -3.37 -5.30
N TRP A 18 -16.05 -3.16 -5.89
CA TRP A 18 -15.12 -2.19 -5.30
C TRP A 18 -15.55 -0.75 -5.67
N GLN A 19 -16.13 -0.04 -4.71
CA GLN A 19 -16.34 1.41 -4.77
C GLN A 19 -14.99 2.09 -4.53
N GLU A 20 -14.53 2.85 -5.52
CA GLU A 20 -13.26 3.58 -5.49
C GLU A 20 -13.51 5.06 -5.12
N PRO A 21 -12.61 5.72 -4.37
CA PRO A 21 -11.33 5.23 -3.86
C PRO A 21 -11.49 4.23 -2.71
N CYS A 22 -10.75 3.11 -2.75
CA CYS A 22 -10.77 2.11 -1.69
C CYS A 22 -9.53 2.23 -0.79
N ILE A 23 -9.75 2.10 0.52
CA ILE A 23 -8.72 2.10 1.55
C ILE A 23 -8.59 0.68 2.06
N VAL A 24 -7.39 0.10 1.97
CA VAL A 24 -7.12 -1.25 2.46
C VAL A 24 -6.10 -1.21 3.58
N PHE A 25 -6.48 -1.79 4.72
CA PHE A 25 -5.62 -1.94 5.89
C PHE A 25 -4.99 -3.34 5.87
N CYS A 26 -3.66 -3.42 5.87
CA CYS A 26 -2.93 -4.69 5.96
C CYS A 26 -2.28 -4.81 7.36
N PRO A 27 -2.62 -5.83 8.16
CA PRO A 27 -2.13 -5.97 9.54
C PRO A 27 -0.76 -6.65 9.65
N HIS A 28 -0.02 -6.79 8.55
CA HIS A 28 1.19 -7.62 8.50
C HIS A 28 2.47 -6.78 8.40
N TRP A 29 3.44 -6.99 9.29
CA TRP A 29 4.70 -6.22 9.41
C TRP A 29 5.60 -6.25 8.17
N SER A 30 5.34 -7.15 7.23
CA SER A 30 6.10 -7.28 5.99
C SER A 30 5.21 -7.17 4.78
N LEU A 31 5.60 -6.33 3.82
CA LEU A 31 5.00 -6.24 2.49
C LEU A 31 5.25 -7.49 1.62
N ARG A 32 6.06 -8.45 2.12
CA ARG A 32 6.47 -9.65 1.37
C ARG A 32 5.59 -10.88 1.64
N ILE A 33 4.67 -10.82 2.59
CA ILE A 33 3.87 -11.98 2.99
C ILE A 33 2.39 -11.56 3.08
N GLY A 34 1.51 -12.44 2.59
CA GLY A 34 0.07 -12.27 2.70
C GLY A 34 -0.57 -11.48 1.54
N PRO A 35 -1.83 -11.05 1.72
CA PRO A 35 -2.63 -10.44 0.64
C PRO A 35 -2.05 -9.10 0.15
N VAL A 36 -1.25 -8.42 0.98
CA VAL A 36 -0.56 -7.17 0.63
C VAL A 36 0.35 -7.32 -0.59
N VAL A 37 0.94 -8.50 -0.80
CA VAL A 37 1.81 -8.78 -1.96
C VAL A 37 1.02 -8.70 -3.26
N HIS A 38 -0.20 -9.26 -3.27
CA HIS A 38 -1.07 -9.26 -4.44
C HIS A 38 -1.59 -7.86 -4.75
N LEU A 39 -1.93 -7.08 -3.71
CA LEU A 39 -2.33 -5.68 -3.86
C LEU A 39 -1.17 -4.81 -4.36
N LEU A 40 0.03 -4.96 -3.79
CA LEU A 40 1.21 -4.22 -4.22
C LEU A 40 1.63 -4.57 -5.65
N ARG A 41 1.57 -5.84 -6.06
CA ARG A 41 1.84 -6.21 -7.47
C ARG A 41 0.88 -5.51 -8.44
N ARG A 42 -0.37 -5.29 -8.04
CA ARG A 42 -1.35 -4.57 -8.86
C ARG A 42 -1.16 -3.05 -8.82
N TRP A 43 -0.87 -2.50 -7.64
CA TRP A 43 -0.85 -1.04 -7.40
C TRP A 43 0.52 -0.39 -7.59
N CYS A 44 1.62 -1.15 -7.53
CA CYS A 44 2.96 -0.58 -7.69
C CYS A 44 3.17 0.13 -9.03
N GLY A 45 2.50 -0.32 -10.09
CA GLY A 45 2.56 0.29 -11.41
C GLY A 45 1.64 1.50 -11.62
N ASP A 46 0.79 1.83 -10.65
CA ASP A 46 -0.17 2.93 -10.79
C ASP A 46 0.27 4.17 -9.98
N PRO A 47 0.61 5.30 -10.64
CA PRO A 47 1.07 6.52 -9.99
C PRO A 47 0.02 7.24 -9.15
N LYS A 48 -1.25 6.87 -9.27
CA LYS A 48 -2.34 7.41 -8.44
C LYS A 48 -2.61 6.57 -7.19
N SER A 49 -1.89 5.47 -7.03
CA SER A 49 -1.89 4.71 -5.79
C SER A 49 -0.96 5.35 -4.78
N LEU A 50 -1.31 5.24 -3.51
CA LEU A 50 -0.55 5.71 -2.37
C LEU A 50 -0.40 4.58 -1.36
N LEU A 51 0.85 4.25 -1.04
CA LEU A 51 1.22 3.33 0.03
C LEU A 51 1.69 4.14 1.22
N ILE A 52 1.08 3.88 2.37
CA ILE A 52 1.48 4.46 3.65
C ILE A 52 2.11 3.35 4.49
N LEU A 53 3.37 3.58 4.86
CA LEU A 53 4.18 2.71 5.69
C LEU A 53 4.39 3.35 7.06
N GLU A 54 4.42 2.50 8.08
CA GLU A 54 4.88 2.92 9.39
C GLU A 54 6.41 3.07 9.36
N ASP A 55 6.95 4.07 10.07
CA ASP A 55 8.37 4.47 10.02
C ASP A 55 9.39 3.35 10.36
N ILE A 56 8.90 2.28 10.98
CA ILE A 56 9.66 1.10 11.39
C ILE A 56 10.11 0.25 10.18
N VAL A 57 9.54 0.48 8.99
CA VAL A 57 9.83 -0.27 7.76
C VAL A 57 10.54 0.62 6.75
N ASN A 58 11.77 0.24 6.37
CA ASN A 58 12.48 0.91 5.28
C ASN A 58 11.77 0.65 3.92
N PRO A 59 11.25 1.69 3.24
CA PRO A 59 10.43 1.56 2.04
C PRO A 59 11.25 1.03 0.87
N GLU A 60 12.50 1.46 0.72
CA GLU A 60 13.34 1.05 -0.39
C GLU A 60 13.62 -0.46 -0.35
N LEU A 61 13.97 -0.97 0.83
CA LEU A 61 14.19 -2.41 1.03
C LEU A 61 12.90 -3.23 0.91
N ALA A 62 11.78 -2.69 1.39
CA ALA A 62 10.49 -3.37 1.30
C ALA A 62 9.96 -3.43 -0.15
N LEU A 63 10.29 -2.43 -0.97
CA LEU A 63 9.82 -2.27 -2.34
C LEU A 63 10.76 -2.83 -3.41
N LEU A 64 12.01 -3.20 -3.06
CA LEU A 64 12.93 -3.91 -3.96
C LEU A 64 12.27 -5.00 -4.84
N PRO A 65 11.47 -5.93 -4.30
CA PRO A 65 10.83 -6.99 -5.10
C PRO A 65 9.69 -6.50 -6.01
N PHE A 66 9.26 -5.24 -5.88
CA PHE A 66 8.16 -4.65 -6.64
C PHE A 66 8.62 -3.56 -7.62
N LYS A 67 9.94 -3.35 -7.79
CA LYS A 67 10.46 -2.38 -8.76
C LYS A 67 10.17 -2.84 -10.21
N PRO A 68 9.79 -1.92 -11.12
CA PRO A 68 9.66 -0.47 -10.92
C PRO A 68 8.36 -0.07 -10.21
N VAL A 69 8.47 0.87 -9.27
CA VAL A 69 7.34 1.38 -8.47
C VAL A 69 7.00 2.80 -8.96
N ALA A 70 5.83 2.97 -9.56
CA ALA A 70 5.27 4.27 -9.97
C ALA A 70 4.36 4.89 -8.89
N MET A 71 3.82 4.08 -7.99
CA MET A 71 2.95 4.56 -6.90
C MET A 71 3.69 5.47 -5.91
N LYS A 72 2.93 6.35 -5.26
CA LYS A 72 3.44 7.19 -4.17
C LYS A 72 3.64 6.36 -2.92
N VAL A 73 4.72 6.62 -2.20
CA VAL A 73 5.04 5.94 -0.95
C VAL A 73 5.29 7.01 0.10
N LEU A 74 4.55 6.97 1.19
CA LEU A 74 4.71 7.84 2.35
C LEU A 74 5.07 6.98 3.56
N GLN A 75 6.04 7.44 4.33
CA GLN A 75 6.27 6.92 5.68
C GLN A 75 5.62 7.88 6.69
N CYS A 76 4.89 7.33 7.63
CA CYS A 76 4.31 8.07 8.74
C CYS A 76 4.61 7.39 10.06
N LEU A 77 4.84 8.21 11.08
CA LEU A 77 4.84 7.77 12.46
C LEU A 77 3.38 7.77 12.93
N PHE A 78 2.85 6.60 13.28
CA PHE A 78 1.62 6.53 14.05
C PHE A 78 2.02 6.61 15.53
N PRO A 79 1.85 7.75 16.22
CA PRO A 79 2.10 7.81 17.65
C PRO A 79 1.14 6.85 18.35
N SER A 80 1.65 5.70 18.75
CA SER A 80 0.94 4.78 19.63
C SER A 80 1.19 5.27 21.06
N GLY A 81 0.51 6.34 21.43
CA GLY A 81 0.63 6.96 22.75
C GLY A 81 -0.47 7.98 22.97
N ILE A 82 -1.45 7.60 23.78
CA ILE A 82 -2.28 8.55 24.53
C ILE A 82 -1.29 9.35 25.38
N GLY A 83 -1.13 10.64 25.10
CA GLY A 83 -0.57 11.59 26.04
C GLY A 83 -1.55 11.89 27.17
#